data_AF-A0A3M1F4W2-F1
#
_entry.id   AF-A0A3M1F4W2-F1
#
_cell.length_a   1.000
_cell.length_b   1.000
_cell.length_c   1.000
_cell.angle_alpha   90.00
_cell.angle_beta   90.00
_cell.angle_gamma   90.00
#
_symmetry.space_group_name_H-M   'P 1'
#
loop_
_entity.id
_entity.type
_entity.pdbx_description
1 polymer ?
#
loop_
_entity_poly.entity_id
_entity_poly.type
_entity_poly.pdbx_seq_one_letter_code
_entity_poly.pdbx_strand_id
1 'polypeptide(L)'
;RNIPKFFTDFTTQNMDPVAFGKTYRPLTLVSFAINYAIYGYDVSTFHILNYFLHTGAGIAIFLLFGFLVEHALPQKGGRGGGLLEYVPLSRRLYAPPWLGLLAGFLFVVHPLGTESLNYLSARGDLLGTFFYYVGLLCYVAAGYGERNPDWNRGPRLFVLLGAMLAGFAAMLSKELGITFIGAVILFDLCFLPRWSLRAYLRRFACFQLPMIGITAGYLLLRIDRLGELSDGRTIRTLYNNIVTQCVVFWKYIWRLFVPWPLNVDYDQKVYNVNKFTEKCGDCTAVEAFWKGVENWGRVLKGMFASVARTDPEKGFWKSIVTDPYFWPVVSVIALLLLLLLTLWLYRSKRHRDLAFAILLFLNTQAPTSIKPLKIIMNDHRPYIGIISVCLFL
;
A
#
# COMPACT_ATOMS: atom_id res chain seq x y z
N ARG A 1 -11.79 27.56 -15.42
CA ARG A 1 -12.52 28.40 -14.43
C ARG A 1 -12.75 27.70 -13.09
N ASN A 2 -13.19 26.43 -13.05
CA ASN A 2 -13.62 25.78 -11.80
C ASN A 2 -12.51 25.06 -11.01
N ILE A 3 -11.29 24.90 -11.54
CA ILE A 3 -10.19 24.18 -10.88
C ILE A 3 -9.92 24.61 -9.42
N PRO A 4 -9.85 25.92 -9.09
CA PRO A 4 -9.63 26.34 -7.71
C PRO A 4 -10.69 25.81 -6.74
N LYS A 5 -11.95 25.63 -7.20
CA LYS A 5 -13.03 25.10 -6.36
C LYS A 5 -12.77 23.68 -5.89
N PHE A 6 -12.05 22.86 -6.65
CA PHE A 6 -11.73 21.50 -6.21
C PHE A 6 -10.87 21.46 -4.95
N PHE A 7 -10.14 22.53 -4.63
CA PHE A 7 -9.30 22.63 -3.43
C PHE A 7 -9.97 23.33 -2.25
N THR A 8 -11.07 24.05 -2.49
CA THR A 8 -11.75 24.86 -1.47
C THR A 8 -13.14 24.33 -1.13
N ASP A 9 -13.80 23.66 -2.08
CA ASP A 9 -15.16 23.13 -1.96
C ASP A 9 -15.13 21.60 -2.07
N PHE A 10 -15.30 20.96 -0.92
CA PHE A 10 -15.20 19.52 -0.74
C PHE A 10 -16.45 18.78 -1.24
N THR A 11 -17.52 19.50 -1.60
CA THR A 11 -18.73 18.90 -2.18
C THR A 11 -18.59 18.65 -3.68
N THR A 12 -17.58 19.24 -4.33
CA THR A 12 -17.37 19.14 -5.78
C THR A 12 -17.09 17.72 -6.28
N GLN A 13 -16.72 16.80 -5.40
CA GLN A 13 -16.38 15.43 -5.78
C GLN A 13 -17.58 14.50 -5.92
N ASN A 14 -18.59 14.65 -5.06
CA ASN A 14 -19.72 13.73 -4.98
C ASN A 14 -21.03 14.51 -5.08
N MET A 15 -21.81 14.23 -6.12
CA MET A 15 -23.12 14.87 -6.35
C MET A 15 -24.13 14.55 -5.24
N ASP A 16 -24.01 13.38 -4.60
CA ASP A 16 -24.74 13.02 -3.39
C ASP A 16 -23.77 12.46 -2.34
N PRO A 17 -23.25 13.33 -1.45
CA PRO A 17 -22.36 12.93 -0.36
C PRO A 17 -23.04 12.00 0.64
N VAL A 18 -24.38 12.01 0.71
CA VAL A 18 -25.14 11.07 1.52
C VAL A 18 -25.04 9.70 0.87
N ALA A 19 -25.43 9.53 -0.40
CA ALA A 19 -25.43 8.22 -1.06
C ALA A 19 -24.04 7.60 -1.29
N PHE A 20 -23.05 8.41 -1.68
CA PHE A 20 -21.74 7.94 -2.16
C PHE A 20 -20.57 8.21 -1.20
N GLY A 21 -20.87 8.79 -0.03
CA GLY A 21 -19.85 9.13 0.96
C GLY A 21 -19.17 10.47 0.71
N LYS A 22 -18.27 10.86 1.60
CA LYS A 22 -17.49 12.10 1.56
C LYS A 22 -16.03 11.77 1.21
N THR A 23 -15.67 11.95 -0.05
CA THR A 23 -14.30 11.77 -0.54
C THR A 23 -13.71 13.09 -1.01
N TYR A 24 -12.40 13.28 -0.76
CA TYR A 24 -11.66 14.47 -1.17
C TYR A 24 -10.37 14.04 -1.87
N ARG A 25 -10.33 14.21 -3.18
CA ARG A 25 -9.26 13.80 -4.10
C ARG A 25 -9.09 14.89 -5.18
N PRO A 26 -8.68 16.11 -4.79
CA PRO A 26 -8.70 17.27 -5.67
C PRO A 26 -7.82 17.07 -6.92
N LEU A 27 -6.69 16.38 -6.81
CA LEU A 27 -5.80 16.18 -7.95
C LEU A 27 -6.42 15.25 -9.01
N THR A 28 -7.20 14.28 -8.56
CA THR A 28 -7.99 13.42 -9.45
C THR A 28 -9.05 14.24 -10.20
N LEU A 29 -9.79 15.12 -9.51
CA LEU A 29 -10.77 16.02 -10.15
C LEU A 29 -10.13 17.00 -11.14
N VAL A 30 -8.98 17.58 -10.79
CA VAL A 30 -8.21 18.44 -11.68
C VAL A 30 -7.83 17.68 -12.96
N SER A 31 -7.36 16.44 -12.84
CA SER A 31 -7.00 15.64 -14.02
C SER A 31 -8.19 15.38 -14.94
N PHE A 32 -9.37 15.10 -14.39
CA PHE A 32 -10.59 14.94 -15.19
C PHE A 32 -11.02 16.26 -15.83
N ALA A 33 -10.98 17.36 -15.10
CA ALA A 33 -11.37 18.66 -15.61
C ALA A 33 -10.45 19.17 -16.73
N ILE A 34 -9.13 18.95 -16.62
CA ILE A 34 -8.17 19.28 -17.68
C ILE A 34 -8.44 18.40 -18.91
N ASN A 35 -8.59 17.09 -18.72
CA ASN A 35 -8.88 16.17 -19.81
C ASN A 35 -10.17 16.55 -20.56
N TYR A 36 -11.23 16.86 -19.80
CA TYR A 36 -12.51 17.31 -20.35
C TYR A 36 -12.41 18.67 -21.03
N ALA A 37 -11.66 19.61 -20.47
CA ALA A 37 -11.51 20.95 -21.05
C ALA A 37 -10.82 20.92 -22.42
N ILE A 38 -9.93 19.96 -22.66
CA ILE A 38 -9.18 19.83 -23.92
C ILE A 38 -9.95 18.97 -24.93
N TYR A 39 -10.51 17.85 -24.49
CA TYR A 39 -11.04 16.81 -25.38
C TYR A 39 -12.54 16.52 -25.22
N GLY A 40 -13.24 17.25 -24.35
CA GLY A 40 -14.66 17.02 -24.08
C GLY A 40 -14.94 15.63 -23.49
N TYR A 41 -16.01 15.00 -23.96
CA TYR A 41 -16.45 13.66 -23.54
C TYR A 41 -15.84 12.52 -24.38
N ASP A 42 -14.78 12.78 -25.15
CA ASP A 42 -14.09 11.71 -25.90
C ASP A 42 -13.42 10.72 -24.93
N VAL A 43 -14.11 9.58 -24.72
CA VAL A 43 -13.74 8.49 -23.82
C VAL A 43 -12.35 7.94 -24.11
N SER A 44 -11.93 7.92 -25.38
CA SER A 44 -10.63 7.36 -25.77
C SER A 44 -9.47 8.13 -25.11
N THR A 45 -9.59 9.46 -25.00
CA THR A 45 -8.58 10.31 -24.37
C THR A 45 -8.44 10.04 -22.88
N PHE A 46 -9.53 9.63 -22.21
CA PHE A 46 -9.48 9.29 -20.79
C PHE A 46 -8.72 7.99 -20.55
N HIS A 47 -8.92 6.99 -21.42
CA HIS A 47 -8.15 5.75 -21.38
C HIS A 47 -6.69 5.98 -21.74
N ILE A 48 -6.40 6.78 -22.77
CA ILE A 48 -5.02 7.13 -23.15
C ILE A 48 -4.26 7.73 -21.96
N LEU A 49 -4.85 8.70 -21.25
CA LEU A 49 -4.21 9.27 -20.06
C LEU A 49 -4.03 8.22 -18.94
N ASN A 50 -4.99 7.32 -18.75
CA ASN A 50 -4.87 6.22 -17.80
C ASN A 50 -3.67 5.30 -18.15
N TYR A 51 -3.52 4.91 -19.42
CA TYR A 51 -2.39 4.11 -19.88
C TYR A 51 -1.05 4.85 -19.75
N PHE A 52 -1.02 6.17 -20.00
CA PHE A 52 0.18 6.98 -19.77
C PHE A 52 0.60 6.99 -18.30
N LEU A 53 -0.35 7.19 -17.38
CA LEU A 53 -0.07 7.17 -15.94
C LEU A 53 0.42 5.80 -15.47
N HIS A 54 -0.20 4.72 -15.96
CA HIS A 54 0.21 3.35 -15.66
C HIS A 54 1.61 3.03 -16.19
N THR A 55 1.90 3.41 -17.44
CA THR A 55 3.23 3.23 -18.04
C THR A 55 4.27 4.06 -17.32
N GLY A 56 3.94 5.31 -16.96
CA GLY A 56 4.82 6.17 -16.15
C GLY A 56 5.13 5.56 -14.78
N ALA A 57 4.15 4.93 -14.13
CA ALA A 57 4.36 4.19 -12.89
C ALA A 57 5.29 2.99 -13.11
N GLY A 58 5.09 2.22 -14.19
CA GLY A 58 5.99 1.14 -14.60
C GLY A 58 7.43 1.58 -14.84
N ILE A 59 7.63 2.73 -15.49
CA ILE A 59 8.96 3.34 -15.68
C ILE A 59 9.58 3.73 -14.32
N ALA A 60 8.80 4.34 -13.41
CA ALA A 60 9.30 4.68 -12.08
C ALA A 60 9.71 3.43 -11.29
N ILE A 61 8.96 2.33 -11.40
CA ILE A 61 9.30 1.02 -10.82
C ILE A 61 10.58 0.47 -11.44
N PHE A 62 10.68 0.46 -12.77
CA PHE A 62 11.90 0.04 -13.47
C PHE A 62 13.14 0.77 -12.95
N LEU A 63 13.08 2.10 -12.87
CA LEU A 63 14.19 2.92 -12.38
C LEU A 63 14.48 2.65 -10.91
N LEU A 64 13.44 2.56 -10.06
CA LEU A 64 13.57 2.25 -8.64
C LEU A 64 14.29 0.93 -8.42
N PHE A 65 13.89 -0.12 -9.14
CA PHE A 65 14.56 -1.42 -9.09
C PHE A 65 15.98 -1.36 -9.64
N GLY A 66 16.20 -0.65 -10.75
CA GLY A 66 17.55 -0.41 -11.27
C GLY A 66 18.48 0.14 -10.18
N PHE A 67 18.03 1.17 -9.47
CA PHE A 67 18.77 1.73 -8.33
C PHE A 67 18.97 0.72 -7.19
N LEU A 68 17.95 -0.07 -6.84
CA LEU A 68 18.04 -1.06 -5.78
C LEU A 68 19.04 -2.18 -6.12
N VAL A 69 18.95 -2.79 -7.30
CA VAL A 69 19.78 -3.94 -7.69
C VAL A 69 21.22 -3.53 -7.92
N GLU A 70 21.46 -2.42 -8.64
CA GLU A 70 22.80 -1.89 -8.92
C GLU A 70 23.61 -1.64 -7.64
N HIS A 71 22.94 -1.34 -6.54
CA HIS A 71 23.58 -0.99 -5.28
C HIS A 71 23.42 -2.05 -4.17
N ALA A 72 22.60 -3.09 -4.36
CA ALA A 72 22.45 -4.21 -3.41
C ALA A 72 23.51 -5.32 -3.55
N LEU A 73 24.25 -5.35 -4.66
CA LEU A 73 25.24 -6.41 -4.90
C LEU A 73 26.48 -6.25 -3.99
N PRO A 74 26.85 -7.30 -3.21
CA PRO A 74 28.02 -7.27 -2.35
C PRO A 74 29.30 -7.23 -3.18
N GLN A 75 30.20 -6.29 -2.88
CA GLN A 75 31.52 -6.26 -3.49
C GLN A 75 32.40 -7.41 -2.96
N LYS A 76 33.05 -8.13 -3.87
CA LYS A 76 34.24 -8.93 -3.55
C LYS A 76 35.41 -7.98 -3.33
N GLY A 77 35.90 -7.83 -2.09
CA GLY A 77 37.26 -7.32 -1.82
C GLY A 77 37.46 -6.28 -0.71
N GLY A 78 36.42 -5.71 -0.11
CA GLY A 78 36.57 -4.73 0.98
C GLY A 78 36.59 -5.36 2.37
N ARG A 79 37.74 -5.32 3.07
CA ARG A 79 37.81 -5.58 4.53
C ARG A 79 37.11 -4.45 5.29
N GLY A 80 35.78 -4.50 5.34
CA GLY A 80 34.93 -3.49 5.99
C GLY A 80 33.46 -3.59 5.60
N GLY A 81 32.91 -4.82 5.52
CA GLY A 81 31.65 -5.12 4.84
C GLY A 81 30.37 -4.57 5.49
N GLY A 82 30.02 -3.34 5.18
CA GLY A 82 28.62 -2.89 5.09
C GLY A 82 28.10 -3.11 3.65
N LEU A 83 26.85 -3.56 3.50
CA LEU A 83 26.23 -3.99 2.22
C LEU A 83 26.14 -2.90 1.12
N LEU A 84 26.64 -1.69 1.36
CA LEU A 84 26.39 -0.50 0.52
C LEU A 84 27.57 0.49 0.63
N GLU A 85 28.75 0.04 0.25
CA GLU A 85 29.94 0.88 0.05
C GLU A 85 29.84 1.60 -1.31
N TYR A 86 30.40 2.81 -1.42
CA TYR A 86 30.35 3.62 -2.64
C TYR A 86 31.01 2.91 -3.84
N VAL A 87 30.29 2.80 -4.96
CA VAL A 87 30.78 2.20 -6.20
C VAL A 87 30.92 3.29 -7.27
N PRO A 88 32.14 3.55 -7.80
CA PRO A 88 32.31 4.50 -8.90
C PRO A 88 31.57 4.03 -10.16
N LEU A 89 31.10 4.99 -10.96
CA LEU A 89 30.27 4.79 -12.17
C LEU A 89 30.80 3.72 -13.14
N SER A 90 32.12 3.53 -13.20
CA SER A 90 32.79 2.56 -14.08
C SER A 90 32.62 1.09 -13.68
N ARG A 91 32.13 0.79 -12.46
CA ARG A 91 31.95 -0.60 -11.94
C ARG A 91 30.49 -1.04 -11.78
N ARG A 92 29.54 -0.25 -12.28
CA ARG A 92 28.07 -0.46 -12.25
C ARG A 92 27.55 -1.71 -13.00
N LEU A 93 28.42 -2.52 -13.57
CA LEU A 93 28.11 -3.52 -14.60
C LEU A 93 27.69 -4.92 -14.11
N TYR A 94 27.41 -5.14 -12.82
CA TYR A 94 27.14 -6.49 -12.30
C TYR A 94 25.67 -6.81 -11.96
N ALA A 95 24.82 -5.79 -11.82
CA ALA A 95 23.38 -5.97 -11.74
C ALA A 95 22.84 -5.91 -13.16
N PRO A 96 22.27 -6.98 -13.71
CA PRO A 96 21.87 -6.92 -15.09
C PRO A 96 20.62 -6.01 -15.20
N PRO A 97 20.67 -4.95 -16.02
CA PRO A 97 19.58 -3.96 -16.13
C PRO A 97 18.21 -4.56 -16.47
N TRP A 98 18.20 -5.79 -17.01
CA TRP A 98 16.99 -6.53 -17.29
C TRP A 98 16.15 -6.83 -16.05
N LEU A 99 16.73 -6.90 -14.83
CA LEU A 99 15.93 -7.13 -13.60
C LEU A 99 14.99 -5.96 -13.31
N GLY A 100 15.47 -4.73 -13.48
CA GLY A 100 14.61 -3.56 -13.41
C GLY A 100 13.57 -3.58 -14.53
N LEU A 101 14.00 -3.89 -15.77
CA LEU A 101 13.08 -3.93 -16.91
C LEU A 101 11.98 -4.96 -16.69
N LEU A 102 12.33 -6.13 -16.14
CA LEU A 102 11.40 -7.18 -15.78
C LEU A 102 10.42 -6.68 -14.72
N ALA A 103 10.88 -6.01 -13.67
CA ALA A 103 9.99 -5.45 -12.64
C ALA A 103 8.98 -4.43 -13.21
N GLY A 104 9.46 -3.47 -14.01
CA GLY A 104 8.58 -2.50 -14.67
C GLY A 104 7.61 -3.16 -15.65
N PHE A 105 8.10 -4.12 -16.44
CA PHE A 105 7.29 -4.87 -17.41
C PHE A 105 6.21 -5.69 -16.71
N LEU A 106 6.56 -6.47 -15.69
CA LEU A 106 5.63 -7.28 -14.91
C LEU A 106 4.52 -6.44 -14.30
N PHE A 107 4.84 -5.25 -13.76
CA PHE A 107 3.82 -4.32 -13.29
C PHE A 107 2.87 -3.87 -14.41
N VAL A 108 3.42 -3.49 -15.57
CA VAL A 108 2.64 -2.98 -16.70
C VAL A 108 1.71 -4.05 -17.31
N VAL A 109 2.16 -5.30 -17.39
CA VAL A 109 1.36 -6.39 -17.96
C VAL A 109 0.51 -7.13 -16.93
N HIS A 110 0.58 -6.76 -15.65
CA HIS A 110 -0.10 -7.48 -14.58
C HIS A 110 -1.63 -7.41 -14.74
N PRO A 111 -2.37 -8.54 -14.86
CA PRO A 111 -3.81 -8.50 -15.10
C PRO A 111 -4.64 -7.84 -14.00
N LEU A 112 -4.14 -7.78 -12.75
CA LEU A 112 -4.78 -7.00 -11.67
C LEU A 112 -4.92 -5.50 -11.98
N GLY A 113 -4.11 -4.95 -12.90
CA GLY A 113 -4.24 -3.56 -13.32
C GLY A 113 -5.45 -3.29 -14.21
N THR A 114 -6.11 -4.32 -14.74
CA THR A 114 -7.21 -4.17 -15.72
C THR A 114 -8.38 -3.35 -15.18
N GLU A 115 -8.78 -3.55 -13.91
CA GLU A 115 -9.84 -2.75 -13.29
C GLU A 115 -9.44 -1.27 -13.23
N SER A 116 -8.21 -0.96 -12.78
CA SER A 116 -7.71 0.41 -12.68
C SER A 116 -7.59 1.12 -14.03
N LEU A 117 -7.31 0.37 -15.10
CA LEU A 117 -7.15 0.91 -16.46
C LEU A 117 -8.49 1.12 -17.17
N ASN A 118 -9.40 0.15 -17.05
CA ASN A 118 -10.68 0.15 -17.76
C ASN A 118 -11.76 0.96 -17.02
N TYR A 119 -11.74 0.97 -15.69
CA TYR A 119 -12.68 1.79 -14.93
C TYR A 119 -12.19 3.24 -14.90
N LEU A 120 -12.77 4.10 -15.74
CA LEU A 120 -12.33 5.50 -15.88
C LEU A 120 -12.22 6.23 -14.54
N SER A 121 -13.19 6.03 -13.64
CA SER A 121 -13.22 6.64 -12.31
C SER A 121 -12.11 6.14 -11.37
N ALA A 122 -11.44 5.02 -11.70
CA ALA A 122 -10.25 4.54 -10.98
C ALA A 122 -8.98 5.34 -11.29
N ARG A 123 -9.06 6.46 -12.04
CA ARG A 123 -7.93 7.36 -12.31
C ARG A 123 -7.16 7.80 -11.05
N GLY A 124 -7.84 7.91 -9.90
CA GLY A 124 -7.19 8.19 -8.62
C GLY A 124 -6.17 7.13 -8.20
N ASP A 125 -6.40 5.85 -8.53
CA ASP A 125 -5.42 4.78 -8.32
C ASP A 125 -4.18 4.98 -9.17
N LEU A 126 -4.36 5.32 -10.44
CA LEU A 126 -3.28 5.51 -11.40
C LEU A 126 -2.40 6.71 -11.03
N LEU A 127 -3.02 7.86 -10.76
CA LEU A 127 -2.32 9.07 -10.28
C LEU A 127 -1.64 8.81 -8.94
N GLY A 128 -2.37 8.21 -7.99
CA GLY A 128 -1.85 7.89 -6.67
C GLY A 128 -0.60 7.02 -6.77
N THR A 129 -0.65 5.98 -7.59
CA THR A 129 0.46 5.03 -7.79
C THR A 129 1.63 5.66 -8.53
N PHE A 130 1.37 6.43 -9.59
CA PHE A 130 2.40 7.15 -10.33
C PHE A 130 3.20 8.08 -9.40
N PHE A 131 2.51 8.97 -8.67
CA PHE A 131 3.18 9.89 -7.76
C PHE A 131 3.82 9.19 -6.56
N TYR A 132 3.25 8.08 -6.08
CA TYR A 132 3.83 7.27 -5.02
C TYR A 132 5.21 6.73 -5.41
N TYR A 133 5.33 6.11 -6.59
CA TYR A 133 6.61 5.55 -7.04
C TYR A 133 7.59 6.61 -7.52
N VAL A 134 7.14 7.70 -8.15
CA VAL A 134 8.01 8.85 -8.44
C VAL A 134 8.57 9.44 -7.15
N GLY A 135 7.73 9.59 -6.12
CA GLY A 135 8.17 10.06 -4.82
C GLY A 135 9.19 9.13 -4.17
N LEU A 136 8.95 7.82 -4.25
CA LEU A 136 9.84 6.82 -3.67
C LEU A 136 11.17 6.79 -4.44
N LEU A 137 11.14 6.78 -5.78
CA LEU A 137 12.31 6.88 -6.65
C LEU A 137 13.16 8.12 -6.31
N CYS A 138 12.54 9.30 -6.22
CA CYS A 138 13.25 10.53 -5.85
C CYS A 138 13.87 10.44 -4.45
N TYR A 139 13.12 9.92 -3.46
CA TYR A 139 13.64 9.76 -2.10
C TYR A 139 14.86 8.83 -2.07
N VAL A 140 14.75 7.69 -2.76
CA VAL A 140 15.82 6.71 -2.88
C VAL A 140 17.03 7.31 -3.57
N ALA A 141 16.86 7.98 -4.72
CA ALA A 141 17.92 8.64 -5.47
C ALA A 141 18.64 9.72 -4.63
N ALA A 142 17.91 10.54 -3.88
CA ALA A 142 18.49 11.54 -2.97
C ALA A 142 19.26 10.90 -1.80
N GLY A 143 18.80 9.75 -1.31
CA GLY A 143 19.48 8.96 -0.30
C GLY A 143 20.82 8.39 -0.78
N TYR A 144 20.92 8.04 -2.06
CA TYR A 144 22.17 7.65 -2.70
C TYR A 144 23.10 8.84 -2.94
N GLY A 145 22.57 9.97 -3.41
CA GLY A 145 23.34 11.20 -3.60
C GLY A 145 24.06 11.68 -2.33
N GLU A 146 23.48 11.44 -1.14
CA GLU A 146 24.16 11.71 0.16
C GLU A 146 25.51 11.01 0.32
N ARG A 147 25.71 9.86 -0.34
CA ARG A 147 26.91 9.04 -0.20
C ARG A 147 27.97 9.32 -1.26
N ASN A 148 27.62 10.06 -2.31
CA ASN A 148 28.57 10.45 -3.34
C ASN A 148 29.19 11.81 -2.94
N PRO A 149 30.50 11.89 -2.64
CA PRO A 149 31.18 13.12 -2.26
C PRO A 149 31.06 14.23 -3.32
N ASP A 150 30.91 13.84 -4.59
CA ASP A 150 30.82 14.75 -5.74
C ASP A 150 29.40 15.30 -5.95
N TRP A 151 28.40 14.79 -5.21
CA TRP A 151 27.01 15.22 -5.35
C TRP A 151 26.76 16.53 -4.59
N ASN A 152 26.62 17.63 -5.33
CA ASN A 152 26.30 18.94 -4.77
C ASN A 152 25.04 18.92 -3.89
N ARG A 153 25.09 19.62 -2.75
CA ARG A 153 23.97 19.69 -1.79
C ARG A 153 22.69 20.30 -2.38
N GLY A 154 22.81 21.22 -3.35
CA GLY A 154 21.70 21.90 -4.02
C GLY A 154 20.75 20.93 -4.74
N PRO A 155 21.21 20.18 -5.76
CA PRO A 155 20.41 19.18 -6.47
C PRO A 155 19.72 18.16 -5.55
N ARG A 156 20.37 17.76 -4.45
CA ARG A 156 19.79 16.82 -3.49
C ARG A 156 18.54 17.38 -2.79
N LEU A 157 18.58 18.64 -2.34
CA LEU A 157 17.43 19.26 -1.69
C LEU A 157 16.24 19.33 -2.65
N PHE A 158 16.46 19.69 -3.91
CA PHE A 158 15.42 19.70 -4.94
C PHE A 158 14.79 18.32 -5.16
N VAL A 159 15.59 17.25 -5.20
CA VAL A 159 15.06 15.88 -5.34
C VAL A 159 14.26 15.45 -4.11
N LEU A 160 14.68 15.81 -2.89
CA LEU A 160 13.92 15.54 -1.67
C LEU A 160 12.60 16.31 -1.63
N LEU A 161 12.61 17.59 -2.02
CA LEU A 161 11.39 18.38 -2.16
C LEU A 161 10.46 17.77 -3.22
N GLY A 162 11.00 17.31 -4.35
CA GLY A 162 10.26 16.57 -5.37
C GLY A 162 9.63 15.29 -4.82
N ALA A 163 10.35 14.55 -3.98
CA ALA A 163 9.81 13.36 -3.31
C ALA A 163 8.66 13.69 -2.35
N MET A 164 8.77 14.78 -1.59
CA MET A 164 7.70 15.25 -0.70
C MET A 164 6.46 15.68 -1.48
N LEU A 165 6.66 16.48 -2.53
CA LEU A 165 5.58 16.96 -3.40
C LEU A 165 4.86 15.80 -4.09
N ALA A 166 5.61 14.82 -4.60
CA ALA A 166 5.04 13.62 -5.20
C ALA A 166 4.29 12.77 -4.17
N GLY A 167 4.86 12.54 -2.98
CA GLY A 167 4.16 11.84 -1.89
C GLY A 167 2.85 12.53 -1.49
N PHE A 168 2.83 13.87 -1.44
CA PHE A 168 1.62 14.64 -1.17
C PHE A 168 0.63 14.60 -2.33
N ALA A 169 1.10 14.68 -3.58
CA ALA A 169 0.27 14.51 -4.76
C ALA A 169 -0.39 13.12 -4.81
N ALA A 170 0.29 12.07 -4.33
CA ALA A 170 -0.31 10.74 -4.18
C ALA A 170 -1.49 10.76 -3.20
N MET A 171 -1.37 11.43 -2.04
CA MET A 171 -2.45 11.59 -1.05
C MET A 171 -3.64 12.39 -1.60
N LEU A 172 -3.38 13.45 -2.37
CA LEU A 172 -4.40 14.26 -3.02
C LEU A 172 -5.09 13.55 -4.20
N SER A 173 -4.48 12.48 -4.71
CA SER A 173 -5.06 11.65 -5.77
C SER A 173 -5.92 10.53 -5.19
N LYS A 174 -5.43 9.86 -4.14
CA LYS A 174 -6.13 8.79 -3.44
C LYS A 174 -5.66 8.68 -1.99
N GLU A 175 -6.58 8.36 -1.09
CA GLU A 175 -6.31 8.21 0.35
C GLU A 175 -5.23 7.17 0.68
N LEU A 176 -5.06 6.14 -0.16
CA LEU A 176 -3.99 5.15 0.00
C LEU A 176 -2.59 5.77 -0.11
N GLY A 177 -2.46 6.96 -0.70
CA GLY A 177 -1.20 7.72 -0.76
C GLY A 177 -0.60 8.01 0.62
N ILE A 178 -1.40 7.98 1.71
CA ILE A 178 -0.89 8.15 3.08
C ILE A 178 0.16 7.10 3.46
N THR A 179 0.09 5.91 2.83
CA THR A 179 1.03 4.81 3.06
C THR A 179 2.44 5.12 2.54
N PHE A 180 2.63 6.22 1.81
CA PHE A 180 3.93 6.68 1.34
C PHE A 180 4.90 6.95 2.51
N ILE A 181 4.41 7.53 3.62
CA ILE A 181 5.19 7.74 4.84
C ILE A 181 5.79 6.40 5.32
N GLY A 182 4.93 5.38 5.42
CA GLY A 182 5.32 4.03 5.80
C GLY A 182 6.35 3.43 4.85
N ALA A 183 6.18 3.58 3.53
CA ALA A 183 7.14 3.08 2.55
C ALA A 183 8.53 3.70 2.70
N VAL A 184 8.61 5.01 2.95
CA VAL A 184 9.89 5.69 3.15
C VAL A 184 10.55 5.23 4.45
N ILE A 185 9.80 5.06 5.55
CA ILE A 185 10.31 4.51 6.81
C ILE A 185 10.84 3.08 6.59
N LEU A 186 10.05 2.23 5.92
CA LEU A 186 10.43 0.86 5.62
C LEU A 186 11.69 0.79 4.76
N PHE A 187 11.80 1.68 3.77
CA PHE A 187 13.00 1.78 2.94
C PHE A 187 14.23 2.13 3.79
N ASP A 188 14.12 3.12 4.67
CA ASP A 188 15.20 3.51 5.57
C ASP A 188 15.61 2.35 6.49
N LEU A 189 14.64 1.63 7.06
CA LEU A 189 14.89 0.50 7.96
C LEU A 189 15.57 -0.69 7.26
N CYS A 190 15.19 -0.98 6.01
CA CYS A 190 15.71 -2.12 5.25
C CYS A 190 17.05 -1.81 4.58
N PHE A 191 17.19 -0.66 3.93
CA PHE A 191 18.30 -0.40 3.00
C PHE A 191 19.30 0.65 3.47
N LEU A 192 18.95 1.53 4.43
CA LEU A 192 19.97 2.43 4.96
C LEU A 192 20.87 1.69 5.97
N PRO A 193 22.19 1.79 5.80
CA PRO A 193 23.12 1.34 6.81
C PRO A 193 22.87 2.04 8.16
N ARG A 194 22.96 1.29 9.26
CA ARG A 194 22.72 1.76 10.64
C ARG A 194 23.86 2.64 11.19
N TRP A 195 24.39 3.58 10.40
CA TRP A 195 25.49 4.43 10.85
C TRP A 195 24.96 5.66 11.58
N SER A 196 25.17 5.67 12.90
CA SER A 196 24.72 6.66 13.88
C SER A 196 23.20 6.88 13.91
N LEU A 197 22.59 6.63 15.08
CA LEU A 197 21.22 7.04 15.39
C LEU A 197 20.97 8.51 14.99
N ARG A 198 22.00 9.37 15.10
CA ARG A 198 21.97 10.77 14.67
C ARG A 198 21.64 10.97 13.19
N ALA A 199 22.22 10.19 12.28
CA ALA A 199 21.95 10.33 10.84
C ALA A 199 20.53 9.90 10.48
N TYR A 200 20.05 8.80 11.09
CA TYR A 200 18.66 8.37 10.96
C TYR A 200 17.71 9.43 11.49
N LEU A 201 17.92 9.92 12.72
CA LEU A 201 17.11 10.97 13.32
C LEU A 201 17.11 12.26 12.49
N ARG A 202 18.25 12.63 11.89
CA ARG A 202 18.32 13.77 10.97
C ARG A 202 17.46 13.56 9.73
N ARG A 203 17.54 12.40 9.06
CA ARG A 203 16.69 12.11 7.89
C ARG A 203 15.21 12.07 8.26
N PHE A 204 14.90 11.46 9.40
CA PHE A 204 13.55 11.46 9.96
C PHE A 204 13.06 12.89 10.23
N ALA A 205 13.87 13.73 10.86
CA ALA A 205 13.52 15.12 11.14
C ALA A 205 13.38 15.98 9.88
N CYS A 206 14.25 15.80 8.88
CA CYS A 206 14.26 16.63 7.67
C CYS A 206 13.24 16.20 6.61
N PHE A 207 12.79 14.95 6.62
CA PHE A 207 11.84 14.43 5.62
C PHE A 207 10.54 13.94 6.25
N GLN A 208 10.62 13.04 7.23
CA GLN A 208 9.44 12.40 7.82
C GLN A 208 8.61 13.37 8.65
N LEU A 209 9.21 14.19 9.52
CA LEU A 209 8.46 15.16 10.32
C LEU A 209 7.69 16.17 9.45
N PRO A 210 8.30 16.81 8.43
CA PRO A 210 7.57 17.63 7.49
C PRO A 210 6.45 16.88 6.77
N MET A 211 6.69 15.66 6.29
CA MET A 211 5.66 14.86 5.61
C MET A 211 4.50 14.46 6.54
N ILE A 212 4.80 14.12 7.80
CA ILE A 212 3.79 13.87 8.83
C ILE A 212 3.00 15.16 9.11
N GLY A 213 3.66 16.31 9.21
CA GLY A 213 3.00 17.61 9.39
C GLY A 213 2.07 17.96 8.23
N ILE A 214 2.52 17.79 6.98
CA ILE A 214 1.70 17.97 5.77
C ILE A 214 0.49 17.04 5.79
N THR A 215 0.70 15.77 6.14
CA THR A 215 -0.37 14.76 6.21
C THR A 215 -1.35 15.09 7.32
N ALA A 216 -0.88 15.49 8.50
CA ALA A 216 -1.72 15.90 9.61
C ALA A 216 -2.55 17.14 9.24
N GLY A 217 -1.95 18.14 8.60
CA GLY A 217 -2.67 19.31 8.09
C GLY A 217 -3.74 18.94 7.07
N TYR A 218 -3.43 18.04 6.14
CA TYR A 218 -4.40 17.50 5.17
C TYR A 218 -5.55 16.75 5.85
N LEU A 219 -5.25 15.89 6.84
CA LEU A 219 -6.27 15.15 7.58
C LEU A 219 -7.13 16.08 8.45
N LEU A 220 -6.54 17.09 9.10
CA LEU A 220 -7.27 18.09 9.88
C LEU A 220 -8.21 18.90 8.99
N LEU A 221 -7.73 19.36 7.83
CA LEU A 221 -8.56 20.03 6.84
C LEU A 221 -9.71 19.13 6.38
N ARG A 222 -9.44 17.84 6.18
CA ARG A 222 -10.46 16.86 5.82
C ARG A 222 -11.50 16.68 6.92
N ILE A 223 -11.09 16.60 8.19
CA ILE A 223 -12.00 16.49 9.34
C ILE A 223 -12.83 17.76 9.47
N ASP A 224 -12.21 18.94 9.42
CA ASP A 224 -12.88 20.24 9.52
C ASP A 224 -13.97 20.40 8.45
N ARG A 225 -13.66 20.03 7.20
CA ARG A 225 -14.54 20.27 6.05
C ARG A 225 -15.54 19.16 5.76
N LEU A 226 -15.18 17.90 6.04
CA LEU A 226 -16.07 16.76 5.80
C LEU A 226 -16.79 16.30 7.08
N GLY A 227 -16.32 16.70 8.26
CA GLY A 227 -16.79 16.22 9.56
C GLY A 227 -16.29 14.82 9.93
N GLU A 228 -15.55 14.14 9.03
CA GLU A 228 -15.13 12.75 9.19
C GLU A 228 -13.78 12.49 8.51
N LEU A 229 -12.99 11.58 9.09
CA LEU A 229 -11.69 11.13 8.54
C LEU A 229 -11.82 10.34 7.22
N SER A 230 -12.94 9.66 7.02
CA SER A 230 -13.26 8.80 5.88
C SER A 230 -14.74 8.44 5.94
N ASP A 231 -15.38 8.16 4.79
CA ASP A 231 -16.80 7.74 4.65
C ASP A 231 -17.35 7.10 5.94
N GLY A 232 -18.17 7.85 6.68
CA GLY A 232 -18.75 7.46 7.97
C GLY A 232 -19.72 6.30 7.91
N ARG A 233 -19.93 5.70 6.73
CA ARG A 233 -20.72 4.48 6.54
C ARG A 233 -19.89 3.24 6.89
N THR A 234 -19.56 3.07 8.17
CA THR A 234 -19.00 1.81 8.67
C THR A 234 -20.13 0.79 8.80
N ILE A 235 -20.27 -0.09 7.81
CA ILE A 235 -21.27 -1.19 7.83
C ILE A 235 -20.89 -2.28 8.85
N ARG A 236 -19.63 -2.28 9.30
CA ARG A 236 -19.09 -3.32 10.19
C ARG A 236 -18.18 -2.72 11.27
N THR A 237 -18.11 -3.39 12.41
CA THR A 237 -17.21 -3.06 13.51
C THR A 237 -15.75 -3.19 13.08
N LEU A 238 -14.86 -2.46 13.77
CA LEU A 238 -13.41 -2.56 13.52
C LEU A 238 -12.91 -4.01 13.66
N TYR A 239 -13.40 -4.72 14.69
CA TYR A 239 -13.02 -6.12 14.92
C TYR A 239 -13.43 -7.04 13.75
N ASN A 240 -14.71 -7.00 13.32
CA ASN A 240 -15.18 -7.77 12.18
C ASN A 240 -14.44 -7.38 10.89
N ASN A 241 -14.05 -6.11 10.74
CA ASN A 241 -13.23 -5.67 9.62
C ASN A 241 -11.85 -6.30 9.65
N ILE A 242 -11.12 -6.23 10.78
CA ILE A 242 -9.78 -6.82 10.91
C ILE A 242 -9.82 -8.32 10.58
N VAL A 243 -10.75 -9.06 11.17
CA VAL A 243 -10.92 -10.50 10.92
C VAL A 243 -11.18 -10.77 9.44
N THR A 244 -12.08 -10.00 8.82
CA THR A 244 -12.39 -10.15 7.39
C THR A 244 -11.20 -9.77 6.51
N GLN A 245 -10.48 -8.71 6.85
CA GLN A 245 -9.33 -8.21 6.08
C GLN A 245 -8.13 -9.14 6.19
N CYS A 246 -7.96 -9.91 7.28
CA CYS A 246 -6.97 -10.99 7.34
C CYS A 246 -7.20 -12.04 6.24
N VAL A 247 -8.46 -12.42 5.98
CA VAL A 247 -8.80 -13.37 4.90
C VAL A 247 -8.64 -12.72 3.53
N VAL A 248 -9.12 -11.48 3.37
CA VAL A 248 -9.03 -10.72 2.12
C VAL A 248 -7.58 -10.47 1.72
N PHE A 249 -6.67 -10.23 2.68
CA PHE A 249 -5.24 -10.09 2.45
C PHE A 249 -4.68 -11.29 1.67
N TRP A 250 -5.01 -12.51 2.08
CA TRP A 250 -4.56 -13.71 1.39
C TRP A 250 -5.20 -13.87 0.02
N LYS A 251 -6.43 -13.39 -0.18
CA LYS A 251 -7.03 -13.31 -1.51
C LYS A 251 -6.29 -12.35 -2.42
N TYR A 252 -5.79 -11.23 -1.91
CA TYR A 252 -4.94 -10.33 -2.69
C TYR A 252 -3.58 -10.96 -3.02
N ILE A 253 -2.93 -11.60 -2.04
CA ILE A 253 -1.70 -12.36 -2.29
C ILE A 253 -1.92 -13.44 -3.35
N TRP A 254 -3.00 -14.22 -3.25
CA TRP A 254 -3.33 -15.21 -4.27
C TRP A 254 -3.48 -14.58 -5.67
N ARG A 255 -4.21 -13.47 -5.75
CA ARG A 255 -4.47 -12.75 -7.01
C ARG A 255 -3.25 -12.12 -7.66
N LEU A 256 -2.24 -11.81 -6.86
CA LEU A 256 -0.96 -11.34 -7.34
C LEU A 256 -0.20 -12.42 -8.13
N PHE A 257 -0.38 -13.70 -7.80
CA PHE A 257 0.27 -14.80 -8.53
C PHE A 257 -0.70 -15.49 -9.51
N VAL A 258 -1.98 -15.54 -9.18
CA VAL A 258 -3.04 -16.18 -9.94
C VAL A 258 -4.19 -15.19 -10.09
N PRO A 259 -4.16 -14.29 -11.10
CA PRO A 259 -5.17 -13.25 -11.29
C PRO A 259 -6.46 -13.82 -11.90
N TRP A 260 -7.10 -14.75 -11.20
CA TRP A 260 -8.32 -15.43 -11.62
C TRP A 260 -9.19 -15.87 -10.43
N PRO A 261 -10.54 -15.68 -10.49
CA PRO A 261 -11.29 -14.85 -11.44
C PRO A 261 -11.28 -13.37 -11.02
N LEU A 262 -10.97 -12.44 -11.94
CA LEU A 262 -11.08 -10.99 -11.69
C LEU A 262 -12.54 -10.53 -11.73
N ASN A 263 -12.90 -9.57 -10.90
CA ASN A 263 -14.27 -9.07 -10.75
C ASN A 263 -14.26 -7.65 -10.16
N VAL A 264 -15.16 -6.81 -10.68
CA VAL A 264 -15.34 -5.42 -10.23
C VAL A 264 -15.94 -5.38 -8.81
N ASP A 265 -16.82 -6.33 -8.48
CA ASP A 265 -17.40 -6.43 -7.15
C ASP A 265 -17.39 -7.88 -6.67
N TYR A 266 -16.77 -8.09 -5.51
CA TYR A 266 -16.71 -9.39 -4.87
C TYR A 266 -17.83 -9.51 -3.85
N ASP A 267 -18.62 -10.58 -3.94
CA ASP A 267 -19.51 -11.01 -2.87
C ASP A 267 -18.71 -11.62 -1.70
N GLN A 268 -17.87 -10.78 -1.11
CA GLN A 268 -17.00 -11.15 -0.01
C GLN A 268 -17.81 -11.20 1.27
N LYS A 269 -17.97 -12.42 1.80
CA LYS A 269 -18.61 -12.62 3.12
C LYS A 269 -17.86 -11.83 4.19
N VAL A 270 -18.64 -11.10 4.99
CA VAL A 270 -18.16 -10.48 6.24
C VAL A 270 -18.15 -11.54 7.32
N TYR A 271 -17.00 -11.76 7.95
CA TYR A 271 -16.89 -12.62 9.11
C TYR A 271 -17.40 -11.86 10.33
N ASN A 272 -18.64 -12.15 10.73
CA ASN A 272 -19.30 -11.48 11.85
C ASN A 272 -19.14 -12.32 13.11
N VAL A 273 -18.16 -11.95 13.94
CA VAL A 273 -17.90 -12.63 15.21
C VAL A 273 -18.90 -12.20 16.29
N ASN A 274 -19.54 -11.04 16.11
CA ASN A 274 -20.51 -10.47 17.06
C ASN A 274 -21.89 -11.13 17.04
N LYS A 275 -22.22 -11.99 16.06
CA LYS A 275 -23.48 -12.76 16.07
C LYS A 275 -23.59 -13.71 17.28
N PHE A 276 -22.53 -13.85 18.08
CA PHE A 276 -22.49 -14.70 19.27
C PHE A 276 -21.80 -14.06 20.49
N THR A 277 -21.60 -12.74 20.49
CA THR A 277 -21.14 -12.01 21.69
C THR A 277 -22.13 -10.89 22.00
N GLU A 278 -22.93 -11.08 23.05
CA GLU A 278 -23.70 -9.99 23.64
C GLU A 278 -22.77 -8.80 23.97
N LYS A 279 -23.20 -7.60 23.54
CA LYS A 279 -22.87 -6.26 24.07
C LYS A 279 -21.38 -5.94 24.32
N CYS A 280 -20.77 -5.16 23.43
CA CYS A 280 -19.82 -4.09 23.82
C CYS A 280 -20.46 -2.77 23.36
N GLY A 281 -21.28 -2.17 24.22
CA GLY A 281 -21.88 -0.86 23.95
C GLY A 281 -20.86 0.27 24.06
N ASP A 282 -19.93 0.17 25.03
CA ASP A 282 -18.91 1.18 25.30
C ASP A 282 -17.63 0.51 25.80
N CYS A 283 -16.66 0.31 24.91
CA CYS A 283 -15.37 -0.31 25.25
C CYS A 283 -14.25 0.57 24.65
N THR A 284 -13.25 0.92 25.44
CA THR A 284 -12.07 1.67 24.95
C THR A 284 -11.31 0.83 23.91
N ALA A 285 -10.48 1.47 23.06
CA ALA A 285 -9.73 0.75 22.01
C ALA A 285 -8.87 -0.41 22.55
N VAL A 286 -8.35 -0.26 23.78
CA VAL A 286 -7.55 -1.27 24.48
C VAL A 286 -8.42 -2.41 24.99
N GLU A 287 -9.60 -2.13 25.55
CA GLU A 287 -10.57 -3.15 25.97
C GLU A 287 -11.17 -3.89 24.78
N ALA A 288 -11.41 -3.20 23.66
CA ALA A 288 -11.83 -3.81 22.41
C ALA A 288 -10.73 -4.74 21.83
N PHE A 289 -9.45 -4.37 21.98
CA PHE A 289 -8.32 -5.21 21.61
C PHE A 289 -8.24 -6.48 22.49
N TRP A 290 -8.26 -6.33 23.82
CA TRP A 290 -8.21 -7.48 24.74
C TRP A 290 -9.44 -8.38 24.66
N LYS A 291 -10.66 -7.82 24.56
CA LYS A 291 -11.86 -8.60 24.23
C LYS A 291 -11.74 -9.26 22.87
N GLY A 292 -11.09 -8.61 21.90
CA GLY A 292 -10.74 -9.23 20.62
C GLY A 292 -9.84 -10.46 20.77
N VAL A 293 -8.84 -10.40 21.67
CA VAL A 293 -7.94 -11.52 22.01
C VAL A 293 -8.68 -12.63 22.75
N GLU A 294 -9.53 -12.31 23.73
CA GLU A 294 -10.41 -13.29 24.39
C GLU A 294 -11.40 -13.93 23.41
N ASN A 295 -11.93 -13.13 22.48
CA ASN A 295 -12.77 -13.60 21.38
C ASN A 295 -12.00 -14.53 20.45
N TRP A 296 -10.69 -14.33 20.22
CA TRP A 296 -9.87 -15.30 19.50
C TRP A 296 -9.76 -16.64 20.24
N GLY A 297 -9.66 -16.63 21.57
CA GLY A 297 -9.76 -17.84 22.39
C GLY A 297 -11.11 -18.55 22.23
N ARG A 298 -12.22 -17.79 22.16
CA ARG A 298 -13.57 -18.34 21.88
C ARG A 298 -13.73 -18.82 20.44
N VAL A 299 -13.13 -18.13 19.47
CA VAL A 299 -13.09 -18.51 18.04
C VAL A 299 -12.34 -19.82 17.87
N LEU A 300 -11.17 -19.99 18.53
CA LEU A 300 -10.43 -21.24 18.52
C LEU A 300 -11.22 -22.36 19.19
N LYS A 301 -11.79 -22.12 20.39
CA LYS A 301 -12.68 -23.08 21.05
C LYS A 301 -13.89 -23.44 20.18
N GLY A 302 -14.49 -22.47 19.51
CA GLY A 302 -15.62 -22.64 18.59
C GLY A 302 -15.24 -23.48 17.38
N MET A 303 -14.08 -23.23 16.77
CA MET A 303 -13.52 -24.02 15.68
C MET A 303 -13.28 -25.47 16.15
N PHE A 304 -12.57 -25.70 17.25
CA PHE A 304 -12.35 -27.05 17.78
C PHE A 304 -13.65 -27.76 18.15
N ALA A 305 -14.63 -27.06 18.75
CA ALA A 305 -15.95 -27.60 19.05
C ALA A 305 -16.81 -27.86 17.81
N SER A 306 -16.56 -27.15 16.70
CA SER A 306 -17.23 -27.36 15.41
C SER A 306 -16.61 -28.54 14.65
N VAL A 307 -15.27 -28.64 14.63
CA VAL A 307 -14.54 -29.82 14.12
C VAL A 307 -14.92 -31.09 14.89
N ALA A 308 -15.20 -30.99 16.19
CA ALA A 308 -15.70 -32.11 16.98
C ALA A 308 -17.17 -32.51 16.67
N ARG A 309 -17.94 -31.64 16.00
CA ARG A 309 -19.35 -31.83 15.64
C ARG A 309 -19.53 -32.05 14.14
N THR A 310 -18.61 -32.77 13.50
CA THR A 310 -18.71 -33.08 12.07
C THR A 310 -20.03 -33.74 11.74
N ASP A 311 -20.81 -33.07 10.90
CA ASP A 311 -22.01 -33.60 10.26
C ASP A 311 -21.60 -34.87 9.46
N PRO A 312 -22.10 -36.06 9.83
CA PRO A 312 -21.69 -37.33 9.21
C PRO A 312 -21.91 -37.35 7.69
N GLU A 313 -22.88 -36.57 7.18
CA GLU A 313 -23.23 -36.52 5.76
C GLU A 313 -22.33 -35.60 4.93
N LYS A 314 -21.72 -34.57 5.54
CA LYS A 314 -20.90 -33.58 4.81
C LYS A 314 -19.46 -34.03 4.59
N GLY A 315 -18.98 -35.03 5.33
CA GLY A 315 -17.59 -35.45 5.35
C GLY A 315 -16.68 -34.45 6.10
N PHE A 316 -15.65 -34.98 6.74
CA PHE A 316 -14.77 -34.23 7.67
C PHE A 316 -14.20 -32.94 7.06
N TRP A 317 -13.60 -33.04 5.87
CA TRP A 317 -12.96 -31.90 5.21
C TRP A 317 -13.93 -30.78 4.84
N LYS A 318 -15.11 -31.13 4.31
CA LYS A 318 -16.12 -30.12 3.95
C LYS A 318 -16.65 -29.43 5.19
N SER A 319 -16.85 -30.16 6.29
CA SER A 319 -17.29 -29.59 7.57
C SER A 319 -16.28 -28.57 8.11
N ILE A 320 -14.97 -28.85 8.02
CA ILE A 320 -13.92 -27.93 8.47
C ILE A 320 -13.84 -26.69 7.58
N VAL A 321 -13.77 -26.85 6.26
CA VAL A 321 -13.51 -25.73 5.35
C VAL A 321 -14.71 -24.79 5.22
N THR A 322 -15.92 -25.30 5.49
CA THR A 322 -17.15 -24.49 5.51
C THR A 322 -17.41 -23.82 6.86
N ASP A 323 -16.63 -24.14 7.89
CA ASP A 323 -16.73 -23.51 9.19
C ASP A 323 -16.40 -22.00 9.10
N PRO A 324 -17.22 -21.12 9.70
CA PRO A 324 -17.02 -19.68 9.62
C PRO A 324 -15.73 -19.19 10.30
N TYR A 325 -15.13 -19.98 11.18
CA TYR A 325 -13.91 -19.63 11.92
C TYR A 325 -12.63 -20.17 11.28
N PHE A 326 -12.73 -21.21 10.44
CA PHE A 326 -11.57 -21.86 9.83
C PHE A 326 -10.68 -20.88 9.07
N TRP A 327 -11.25 -20.17 8.09
CA TRP A 327 -10.50 -19.23 7.25
C TRP A 327 -9.88 -18.05 8.02
N PRO A 328 -10.59 -17.39 8.95
CA PRO A 328 -9.99 -16.41 9.84
C PRO A 328 -8.80 -16.92 10.64
N VAL A 329 -8.92 -18.09 11.28
CA VAL A 329 -7.86 -18.68 12.12
C VAL A 329 -6.64 -19.00 11.28
N VAL A 330 -6.84 -19.71 10.15
CA VAL A 330 -5.76 -20.04 9.21
C VAL A 330 -5.08 -18.77 8.70
N SER A 331 -5.85 -17.73 8.37
CA SER A 331 -5.33 -16.46 7.87
C SER A 331 -4.45 -15.73 8.89
N VAL A 332 -4.83 -15.73 10.17
CA VAL A 332 -4.04 -15.11 11.24
C VAL A 332 -2.76 -15.89 11.50
N ILE A 333 -2.83 -17.22 11.57
CA ILE A 333 -1.64 -18.07 11.74
C ILE A 333 -0.67 -17.83 10.58
N ALA A 334 -1.16 -17.85 9.33
CA ALA A 334 -0.35 -17.58 8.16
C ALA A 334 0.28 -16.18 8.20
N LEU A 335 -0.45 -15.16 8.69
CA LEU A 335 0.07 -13.79 8.82
C LEU A 335 1.20 -13.71 9.85
N LEU A 336 1.04 -14.39 10.99
CA LEU A 336 2.10 -14.47 12.01
C LEU A 336 3.35 -15.17 11.45
N LEU A 337 3.18 -16.26 10.70
CA LEU A 337 4.28 -16.94 10.04
C LEU A 337 4.97 -16.04 8.99
N LEU A 338 4.19 -15.28 8.22
CA LEU A 338 4.73 -14.30 7.26
C LEU A 338 5.53 -13.19 7.96
N LEU A 339 5.06 -12.70 9.12
CA LEU A 339 5.79 -11.71 9.92
C LEU A 339 7.10 -12.28 10.50
N LEU A 340 7.09 -13.53 10.97
CA LEU A 340 8.30 -14.21 11.43
C LEU A 340 9.30 -14.42 10.29
N LEU A 341 8.82 -14.84 9.11
CA LEU A 341 9.63 -14.94 7.89
C LEU A 341 10.22 -13.58 7.51
N THR A 342 9.42 -12.52 7.53
CA THR A 342 9.85 -11.14 7.23
C THR A 342 10.95 -10.69 8.19
N LEU A 343 10.81 -10.98 9.49
CA LEU A 343 11.82 -10.65 10.48
C LEU A 343 13.13 -11.44 10.28
N TRP A 344 13.03 -12.71 9.88
CA TRP A 344 14.19 -13.52 9.52
C TRP A 344 14.90 -12.96 8.27
N LEU A 345 14.16 -12.66 7.19
CA LEU A 345 14.67 -12.05 5.96
C LEU A 345 15.35 -10.70 6.25
N TYR A 346 14.72 -9.86 7.08
CA TYR A 346 15.27 -8.58 7.52
C TYR A 346 16.62 -8.72 8.23
N ARG A 347 16.75 -9.75 9.09
CA ARG A 347 17.99 -10.05 9.82
C ARG A 347 19.08 -10.66 8.95
N SER A 348 18.72 -11.39 7.89
CA SER A 348 19.65 -12.11 7.00
C SER A 348 20.63 -11.19 6.24
N LYS A 349 20.42 -9.86 6.23
CA LYS A 349 21.16 -8.83 5.45
C LYS A 349 21.09 -9.02 3.92
N ARG A 350 21.19 -10.25 3.43
CA ARG A 350 21.13 -10.64 2.02
C ARG A 350 19.74 -10.50 1.40
N HIS A 351 18.68 -10.69 2.20
CA HIS A 351 17.30 -10.78 1.72
C HIS A 351 16.40 -9.64 2.24
N ARG A 352 16.97 -8.45 2.47
CA ARG A 352 16.22 -7.30 3.00
C ARG A 352 15.28 -6.66 1.99
N ASP A 353 15.57 -6.86 0.72
CA ASP A 353 14.69 -6.61 -0.42
C ASP A 353 13.37 -7.37 -0.31
N LEU A 354 13.42 -8.67 -0.06
CA LEU A 354 12.22 -9.49 0.16
C LEU A 354 11.46 -9.06 1.42
N ALA A 355 12.17 -8.74 2.50
CA ALA A 355 11.54 -8.19 3.70
C ALA A 355 10.83 -6.85 3.41
N PHE A 356 11.49 -5.95 2.65
CA PHE A 356 10.89 -4.69 2.22
C PHE A 356 9.66 -4.92 1.35
N ALA A 357 9.70 -5.86 0.41
CA ALA A 357 8.56 -6.21 -0.45
C ALA A 357 7.32 -6.61 0.35
N ILE A 358 7.49 -7.50 1.34
CA ILE A 358 6.41 -7.97 2.22
C ILE A 358 5.86 -6.81 3.05
N LEU A 359 6.75 -6.04 3.69
CA LEU A 359 6.36 -4.92 4.55
C LEU A 359 5.67 -3.81 3.76
N LEU A 360 6.15 -3.53 2.54
CA LEU A 360 5.54 -2.56 1.65
C LEU A 360 4.12 -3.01 1.26
N PHE A 361 3.93 -4.29 0.93
CA PHE A 361 2.60 -4.83 0.64
C PHE A 361 1.66 -4.66 1.85
N LEU A 362 2.08 -5.10 3.03
CA LEU A 362 1.32 -4.95 4.28
C LEU A 362 0.97 -3.48 4.56
N ASN A 363 1.93 -2.58 4.37
CA ASN A 363 1.75 -1.13 4.54
C ASN A 363 0.67 -0.58 3.59
N THR A 364 0.64 -1.00 2.32
CA THR A 364 -0.41 -0.56 1.37
C THR A 364 -1.81 -1.06 1.74
N GLN A 365 -1.91 -2.22 2.40
CA GLN A 365 -3.19 -2.82 2.85
C GLN A 365 -3.62 -2.37 4.26
N ALA A 366 -2.75 -1.69 5.01
CA ALA A 366 -3.05 -1.26 6.38
C ALA A 366 -4.27 -0.32 6.48
N PRO A 367 -4.47 0.70 5.63
CA PRO A 367 -5.60 1.62 5.77
C PRO A 367 -6.98 0.92 5.71
N THR A 368 -7.14 -0.08 4.85
CA THR A 368 -8.40 -0.84 4.70
C THR A 368 -8.66 -1.78 5.88
N SER A 369 -7.60 -2.16 6.59
CA SER A 369 -7.66 -2.99 7.79
C SER A 369 -8.05 -2.18 9.03
N ILE A 370 -7.55 -0.94 9.12
CA ILE A 370 -7.76 -0.04 10.27
C ILE A 370 -9.10 0.72 10.15
N LYS A 371 -9.56 1.05 8.95
CA LYS A 371 -10.87 1.71 8.74
C LYS A 371 -11.81 0.80 7.94
N PRO A 372 -12.95 0.38 8.52
CA PRO A 372 -13.96 -0.38 7.78
C PRO A 372 -14.57 0.45 6.64
N LEU A 373 -14.34 0.03 5.40
CA LEU A 373 -14.91 0.66 4.21
C LEU A 373 -16.14 -0.10 3.72
N LYS A 374 -17.07 0.60 3.05
CA LYS A 374 -18.26 -0.02 2.44
C LYS A 374 -17.89 -1.22 1.55
N ILE A 375 -16.96 -1.00 0.61
CA ILE A 375 -16.45 -2.05 -0.27
C ILE A 375 -15.41 -2.88 0.50
N ILE A 376 -15.66 -4.18 0.67
CA ILE A 376 -14.77 -5.08 1.43
C ILE A 376 -13.53 -5.43 0.62
N MET A 377 -13.71 -5.69 -0.67
CA MET A 377 -12.68 -6.20 -1.57
C MET A 377 -12.92 -5.68 -3.00
N ASN A 378 -11.85 -5.33 -3.71
CA ASN A 378 -11.84 -5.01 -5.14
C ASN A 378 -10.43 -5.26 -5.73
N ASP A 379 -10.30 -5.34 -7.06
CA ASP A 379 -9.03 -5.69 -7.71
C ASP A 379 -8.05 -4.50 -7.80
N HIS A 380 -8.56 -3.27 -7.79
CA HIS A 380 -7.73 -2.07 -7.82
C HIS A 380 -7.10 -1.68 -6.47
N ARG A 381 -7.52 -2.27 -5.33
CA ARG A 381 -6.91 -2.02 -4.01
C ARG A 381 -5.45 -2.45 -3.88
N PRO A 382 -5.04 -3.65 -4.32
CA PRO A 382 -3.64 -4.06 -4.27
C PRO A 382 -2.76 -3.35 -5.31
N TYR A 383 -3.28 -2.40 -6.10
CA TYR A 383 -2.57 -1.82 -7.25
C TYR A 383 -1.22 -1.16 -6.90
N ILE A 384 -1.14 -0.36 -5.82
CA ILE A 384 0.16 0.15 -5.28
C ILE A 384 1.03 -0.97 -4.69
N GLY A 385 0.42 -2.09 -4.29
CA GLY A 385 1.11 -3.25 -3.75
C GLY A 385 1.66 -4.21 -4.82
N ILE A 386 1.31 -4.06 -6.11
CA ILE A 386 1.74 -4.98 -7.18
C ILE A 386 3.27 -5.07 -7.27
N ILE A 387 3.99 -3.99 -6.96
CA ILE A 387 5.45 -3.96 -6.93
C ILE A 387 6.07 -5.05 -6.04
N SER A 388 5.36 -5.49 -4.99
CA SER A 388 5.86 -6.52 -4.10
C SER A 388 6.09 -7.83 -4.83
N VAL A 389 5.26 -8.17 -5.84
CA VAL A 389 5.46 -9.34 -6.72
C VAL A 389 6.73 -9.20 -7.55
N CYS A 390 6.99 -7.99 -8.03
CA CYS A 390 8.17 -7.70 -8.82
C CYS A 390 9.46 -7.85 -8.01
N LEU A 391 9.41 -7.69 -6.68
CA LEU A 391 10.54 -7.92 -5.78
C LEU A 391 10.70 -9.40 -5.37
N PHE A 392 9.65 -10.22 -5.52
CA PHE A 392 9.68 -11.65 -5.18
C PHE A 392 10.23 -12.56 -6.29
N LEU A 393 10.19 -12.09 -7.54
CA LEU A 393 10.69 -12.75 -8.73
C LEU A 393 12.12 -12.27 -9.05
#